data_AF-A0A358RLE7-F1
#
_entry.id   AF-A0A358RLE7-F1
#
_cell.length_a   1.000
_cell.length_b   1.000
_cell.length_c   1.000
_cell.angle_alpha   90.00
_cell.angle_beta   90.00
_cell.angle_gamma   90.00
#
_symmetry.space_group_name_H-M   'P 1'
#
loop_
_entity.id
_entity.type
_entity.pdbx_description
1 polymer ?
#
loop_
_entity_poly.entity_id
_entity_poly.type
_entity_poly.pdbx_seq_one_letter_code
_entity_poly.pdbx_strand_id
1 'polypeptide(L)'
;LKGLCGVKIDGEKVVCEGGASVAKITFEGRKRGLGGLEFLSGVPCTLGGALKMNAGAFSSQIGDYVTKIDILNIDCANCDKNRTQ
;
A
#
# COMPACT_ATOMS: atom_id res chain seq x y z
N LEU A 1 3.19 -3.73 -20.95
CA LEU A 1 2.14 -3.01 -20.22
C LEU A 1 2.70 -2.54 -18.88
N LYS A 2 2.77 -1.24 -18.61
CA LYS A 2 3.04 -0.76 -17.24
C LYS A 2 1.76 -0.95 -16.42
N GLY A 3 1.78 -1.87 -15.46
CA GLY A 3 0.66 -2.06 -14.53
C GLY A 3 0.49 -0.86 -13.60
N LEU A 4 -0.53 -0.91 -12.75
CA LEU A 4 -0.84 0.04 -11.67
C LEU A 4 0.35 0.20 -10.68
N CYS A 5 1.43 0.89 -11.04
CA CYS A 5 2.69 0.96 -10.29
C CYS A 5 3.11 2.38 -9.86
N GLY A 6 2.19 3.34 -9.95
CA GLY A 6 2.35 4.71 -9.48
C GLY A 6 2.60 4.80 -7.98
N VAL A 7 3.49 5.71 -7.60
CA VAL A 7 3.79 6.06 -6.20
C VAL A 7 3.92 7.58 -6.15
N LYS A 8 3.15 8.22 -5.28
CA LYS A 8 3.16 9.65 -5.03
C LYS A 8 3.21 9.87 -3.51
N ILE A 9 4.02 10.83 -3.08
CA ILE A 9 4.09 11.22 -1.68
C ILE A 9 3.44 12.59 -1.53
N ASP A 10 2.51 12.69 -0.59
CA ASP A 10 1.72 13.88 -0.28
C ASP A 10 1.86 14.20 1.23
N GLY A 11 2.80 15.08 1.56
CA GLY A 11 3.20 15.33 2.94
C GLY A 11 3.66 14.06 3.65
N GLU A 12 2.90 13.65 4.67
CA GLU A 12 3.15 12.47 5.50
C GLU A 12 2.47 11.20 4.98
N LYS A 13 1.71 11.30 3.87
CA LYS A 13 0.96 10.17 3.29
C LYS A 13 1.61 9.69 2.00
N VAL A 14 1.59 8.38 1.80
CA VAL A 14 2.03 7.77 0.55
C VAL A 14 0.81 7.22 -0.20
N VAL A 15 0.60 7.70 -1.41
CA VAL A 15 -0.45 7.25 -2.32
C VAL A 15 0.19 6.34 -3.36
N CYS A 16 -0.21 5.08 -3.36
CA CYS A 16 0.37 4.04 -4.19
C CYS A 16 -0.71 3.26 -4.92
N GLU A 17 -0.40 2.84 -6.14
CA GLU A 17 -1.24 1.95 -6.91
C GLU A 17 -0.98 0.48 -6.51
N GLY A 18 -1.98 -0.41 -6.66
CA GLY A 18 -1.93 -1.77 -6.11
C GLY A 18 -0.85 -2.69 -6.72
N GLY A 19 -0.32 -2.38 -7.90
CA GLY A 19 0.79 -3.09 -8.54
C GLY A 19 2.17 -2.52 -8.20
N ALA A 20 2.26 -1.45 -7.40
CA ALA A 20 3.53 -0.90 -6.97
C ALA A 20 4.29 -1.90 -6.07
N SER A 21 5.59 -2.04 -6.31
CA SER A 21 6.45 -2.89 -5.48
C SER A 21 6.62 -2.27 -4.10
N VAL A 22 6.43 -3.07 -3.04
CA VAL A 22 6.59 -2.59 -1.66
C VAL A 22 8.01 -2.08 -1.40
N ALA A 23 9.02 -2.74 -1.95
CA ALA A 23 10.41 -2.28 -1.85
C ALA A 23 10.60 -0.85 -2.41
N LYS A 24 9.94 -0.54 -3.53
CA LYS A 24 9.98 0.82 -4.11
C LYS A 24 9.26 1.84 -3.21
N ILE A 25 8.11 1.47 -2.66
CA ILE A 25 7.33 2.33 -1.76
C ILE A 25 8.14 2.67 -0.50
N THR A 26 8.69 1.65 0.17
CA THR A 26 9.50 1.85 1.38
C THR A 26 10.76 2.64 1.09
N PHE A 27 11.41 2.43 -0.07
CA PHE A 27 12.58 3.21 -0.46
C PHE A 27 12.26 4.69 -0.70
N GLU A 28 11.18 4.99 -1.41
CA GLU A 28 10.75 6.38 -1.66
C GLU A 28 10.25 7.06 -0.38
N GLY A 29 9.54 6.34 0.49
CA GLY A 29 9.16 6.82 1.82
C GLY A 29 10.39 7.16 2.67
N ARG A 30 11.37 6.24 2.72
CA ARG A 30 12.62 6.46 3.44
C ARG A 30 13.38 7.70 2.97
N LYS A 31 13.45 7.95 1.66
CA LYS A 31 14.09 9.17 1.11
C LYS A 31 13.45 10.46 1.63
N ARG A 32 12.18 10.42 2.01
CA ARG A 32 11.42 11.56 2.55
C ARG A 32 11.25 11.51 4.07
N GLY A 33 11.93 10.60 4.76
CA GLY A 33 11.85 10.44 6.21
C GLY A 33 10.54 9.81 6.71
N LEU A 34 9.77 9.16 5.82
CA LEU A 34 8.56 8.44 6.19
C LEU A 34 8.89 6.99 6.56
N GLY A 35 8.36 6.55 7.69
CA GLY A 35 8.53 5.20 8.23
C GLY A 35 7.21 4.45 8.38
N GLY A 36 7.27 3.30 9.03
CA GLY A 36 6.13 2.43 9.33
C GLY A 36 6.04 1.18 8.46
N LEU A 37 6.51 1.23 7.20
CA LEU A 37 6.47 0.09 6.26
C LEU A 37 7.82 -0.64 6.11
N GLU A 38 8.74 -0.47 7.06
CA GLU A 38 10.06 -1.09 7.04
C GLU A 38 9.99 -2.61 7.16
N PHE A 39 9.01 -3.12 7.91
CA PHE A 39 8.80 -4.55 8.12
C PHE A 39 8.50 -5.33 6.82
N LEU A 40 8.08 -4.64 5.76
CA LEU A 40 7.82 -5.22 4.43
C LEU A 40 8.97 -5.01 3.43
N SER A 41 10.03 -4.26 3.77
CA SER A 41 11.07 -3.90 2.81
C SER A 41 11.82 -5.10 2.23
N GLY A 42 11.86 -6.22 2.96
CA GLY A 42 12.51 -7.47 2.55
C GLY A 42 11.60 -8.47 1.84
N VAL A 43 10.29 -8.21 1.74
CA VAL A 43 9.33 -9.17 1.18
C VAL A 43 9.05 -8.86 -0.29
N PRO A 44 9.35 -9.78 -1.23
CA PRO A 44 9.08 -9.57 -2.65
C PRO A 44 7.57 -9.67 -2.92
N CYS A 45 6.87 -8.55 -2.86
CA CYS A 45 5.44 -8.46 -3.15
C CYS A 45 5.03 -7.10 -3.71
N THR A 46 3.82 -7.04 -4.27
CA THR A 46 3.15 -5.79 -4.63
C THR A 46 2.30 -5.30 -3.46
N LEU A 47 2.00 -4.00 -3.43
CA LEU A 47 1.17 -3.41 -2.38
C LEU A 47 -0.22 -4.07 -2.31
N GLY A 48 -0.85 -4.32 -3.45
CA GLY A 48 -2.16 -4.97 -3.52
C GLY A 48 -2.12 -6.42 -3.02
N GLY A 49 -1.02 -7.14 -3.26
CA GLY A 49 -0.80 -8.46 -2.69
C GLY A 49 -0.63 -8.41 -1.17
N ALA A 50 0.18 -7.47 -0.68
CA ALA A 50 0.38 -7.25 0.75
C ALA A 50 -0.93 -6.88 1.45
N LEU A 51 -1.72 -5.98 0.88
CA LEU A 51 -3.05 -5.60 1.38
C LEU A 51 -4.01 -6.78 1.43
N LYS A 52 -4.07 -7.58 0.36
CA LYS A 52 -4.98 -8.73 0.29
C LYS A 52 -4.67 -9.80 1.34
N MET A 53 -3.40 -9.95 1.70
CA MET A 53 -2.96 -10.89 2.73
C MET A 53 -2.90 -10.27 4.13
N ASN A 54 -3.20 -8.97 4.27
CA ASN A 54 -2.90 -8.19 5.47
C ASN A 54 -1.47 -8.49 5.99
N ALA A 55 -0.49 -8.41 5.08
CA ALA A 55 0.87 -8.84 5.33
C ALA A 55 1.43 -8.16 6.58
N GLY A 56 2.01 -8.96 7.48
CA GLY A 56 2.57 -8.48 8.73
C GLY A 56 3.86 -9.20 9.10
N ALA A 57 4.73 -8.48 9.80
CA ALA A 57 5.99 -8.96 10.35
C ALA A 57 6.37 -8.11 11.57
N PHE A 58 7.18 -8.65 12.48
CA PHE A 58 7.67 -7.93 13.66
C PHE A 58 6.56 -7.24 14.48
N SER A 59 5.45 -7.94 14.69
CA SER A 59 4.25 -7.46 15.41
C SER A 59 3.55 -6.24 14.79
N SER A 60 3.86 -5.91 13.53
CA SER A 60 3.18 -4.89 12.73
C SER A 60 2.50 -5.53 11.52
N GLN A 61 1.36 -4.99 11.08
CA GLN A 61 0.65 -5.44 9.88
C GLN A 61 0.32 -4.24 8.99
N ILE A 62 0.19 -4.49 7.68
CA ILE A 62 -0.06 -3.41 6.72
C ILE A 62 -1.37 -2.66 7.02
N GLY A 63 -2.38 -3.34 7.55
CA GLY A 63 -3.65 -2.73 7.94
C GLY A 63 -3.52 -1.58 8.93
N ASP A 64 -2.51 -1.59 9.81
CA ASP A 64 -2.31 -0.57 10.84
C ASP A 64 -1.88 0.79 10.24
N TYR A 65 -1.32 0.77 9.03
CA TYR A 65 -0.78 1.95 8.35
C TYR A 65 -1.67 2.46 7.20
N VAL A 66 -2.78 1.78 6.93
CA VAL A 66 -3.62 2.06 5.75
C VAL A 66 -4.79 2.94 6.13
N THR A 67 -4.78 4.18 5.63
CA THR A 67 -5.88 5.13 5.88
C THR A 67 -7.03 4.98 4.88
N LYS A 68 -6.74 4.68 3.62
CA LYS A 68 -7.74 4.60 2.53
C LYS A 68 -7.29 3.61 1.46
N ILE A 69 -8.25 2.87 0.89
CA ILE A 69 -8.03 1.98 -0.26
C ILE A 69 -9.17 2.20 -1.25
N ASP A 70 -8.83 2.41 -2.52
CA ASP A 70 -9.80 2.38 -3.62
C ASP A 70 -9.79 0.97 -4.23
N ILE A 71 -10.96 0.33 -4.26
CA ILE A 71 -11.13 -1.05 -4.76
C ILE A 71 -12.05 -1.08 -5.97
N LEU A 72 -11.67 -1.84 -6.99
CA LEU A 72 -12.56 -2.13 -8.10
C LEU A 72 -13.42 -3.34 -7.73
N ASN A 73 -14.73 -3.14 -7.60
CA ASN A 73 -15.68 -4.24 -7.43
C ASN A 73 -16.18 -4.70 -8.81
N ILE A 74 -16.06 -6.00 -9.10
CA ILE A 74 -16.42 -6.55 -10.41
C ILE A 74 -17.94 -6.52 -10.67
N ASP A 75 -18.74 -6.40 -9.60
CA ASP A 75 -20.19 -6.37 -9.67
C ASP A 75 -20.79 -5.00 -10.05
N CYS A 76 -19.98 -3.97 -10.33
CA CYS A 76 -20.39 -2.62 -10.78
C CYS A 76 -21.51 -1.91 -9.98
N ALA A 77 -21.94 -2.43 -8.83
CA ALA A 77 -22.81 -1.73 -7.90
C ALA A 77 -21.95 -0.82 -7.02
N ASN A 78 -21.71 0.39 -7.51
CA ASN A 78 -21.33 1.60 -6.77
C ASN A 78 -20.91 1.33 -5.31
N CYS A 79 -19.61 1.15 -5.07
CA CYS A 79 -19.10 0.94 -3.73
C CYS A 79 -17.84 1.77 -3.50
N ASP A 80 -18.06 3.07 -3.30
CA ASP A 80 -17.27 3.90 -2.37
C ASP A 80 -17.36 3.29 -0.95
N LYS A 81 -16.81 2.10 -0.75
CA LYS A 81 -16.54 1.59 0.58
C LYS A 81 -15.15 2.06 0.95
N ASN A 82 -15.03 3.35 1.32
CA ASN A 82 -13.90 3.85 2.09
C ASN A 82 -13.84 3.03 3.38
N ARG A 83 -13.13 1.90 3.34
CA ARG A 83 -12.88 1.07 4.52
C ARG A 83 -11.65 1.64 5.21
N THR A 84 -11.87 2.71 5.95
CA THR A 84 -10.99 3.15 7.04
C THR A 84 -11.05 2.05 8.10
N GLN A 85 -9.94 1.34 8.31
CA GLN A 85 -9.72 0.61 9.56
C GLN A 85 -9.10 1.60 10.55
#